data_AF-A0A932WBL1-F1
#
_entry.id   AF-A0A932WBL1-F1
#
_cell.length_a   1.000
_cell.length_b   1.000
_cell.length_c   1.000
_cell.angle_alpha   90.00
_cell.angle_beta   90.00
_cell.angle_gamma   90.00
#
_symmetry.space_group_name_H-M   'P 1'
#
loop_
_entity.id
_entity.type
_entity.pdbx_description
1 polymer ?
#
loop_
_entity_poly.entity_id
_entity_poly.type
_entity_poly.pdbx_seq_one_letter_code
_entity_poly.pdbx_strand_id
1 'polypeptide(L)'
;MIMPNGRTLAGSQRPLTRIVLITLVAALVVSAAVAIVFVIRGHFGHTEAKVLGTTGVVAGFGIFTFPCMLHYERGRFTALSAFGIASSLLLACLLIAGIWVNDGVSNDQFWQTVVSVAIAAVGTNHIAVMLFAKSPHRLVRLTLYATLTLTSILALTLIGAVWGEPDSDGFLRFVAVLSILDALGTLSVPIVSRLVGLSN
;
A
#
# COMPACT_ATOMS: atom_id res chain seq x y z
N MET A 1 24.74 32.92 22.49
CA MET A 1 24.98 32.89 23.96
C MET A 1 25.38 31.46 24.31
N ILE A 2 26.65 31.24 24.64
CA ILE A 2 27.28 29.92 24.78
C ILE A 2 27.25 29.53 26.27
N MET A 3 26.72 28.36 26.61
CA MET A 3 26.88 27.77 27.94
C MET A 3 28.06 26.78 27.96
N PRO A 4 28.86 26.75 29.04
CA PRO A 4 29.98 25.83 29.20
C PRO A 4 29.46 24.55 29.86
N ASN A 5 29.02 23.58 29.05
CA ASN A 5 28.96 22.15 29.41
C ASN A 5 28.47 21.35 28.19
N GLY A 6 29.37 20.60 27.58
CA GLY A 6 29.12 19.76 26.40
C GLY A 6 28.25 18.53 26.68
N ARG A 7 26.99 18.73 27.09
CA ARG A 7 25.98 17.66 27.14
C ARG A 7 25.02 17.82 25.97
N THR A 8 25.15 16.93 25.00
CA THR A 8 24.18 16.74 23.92
C THR A 8 22.86 16.24 24.51
N LEU A 9 21.75 16.92 24.20
CA LEU A 9 20.38 16.49 24.56
C LEU A 9 19.92 15.20 23.84
N ALA A 10 20.85 14.43 23.26
CA ALA A 10 20.57 13.26 22.43
C ALA A 10 20.54 11.93 23.20
N GLY A 11 20.91 11.93 24.48
CA GLY A 11 21.03 10.69 25.29
C GLY A 11 19.78 10.23 26.05
N SER A 12 18.86 11.15 26.39
CA SER A 12 17.74 10.87 27.32
C SER A 12 16.41 10.53 26.65
N GLN A 13 16.29 10.67 25.32
CA GLN A 13 15.04 10.44 24.59
C GLN A 13 14.80 8.94 24.27
N ARG A 14 15.84 8.10 24.30
CA ARG A 14 15.74 6.69 23.88
C ARG A 14 14.88 5.80 24.79
N PRO A 15 14.95 5.85 26.13
CA PRO A 15 14.15 4.96 26.98
C PRO A 15 12.68 5.39 27.05
N LEU A 16 12.38 6.70 27.11
CA LEU A 16 11.00 7.20 27.17
C LEU A 16 10.26 6.92 25.85
N THR A 17 10.89 7.23 24.71
CA THR A 17 10.33 6.90 23.39
C THR A 17 10.13 5.40 23.22
N ARG A 18 11.05 4.57 23.74
CA ARG A 18 10.90 3.11 23.73
C ARG A 18 9.71 2.65 24.58
N ILE A 19 9.50 3.23 25.76
CA ILE A 19 8.35 2.91 26.62
C ILE A 19 7.05 3.32 25.93
N VAL A 20 6.98 4.55 25.40
CA VAL A 20 5.81 5.04 24.66
C VAL A 20 5.50 4.14 23.46
N LEU A 21 6.51 3.75 22.68
CA LEU A 21 6.34 2.82 21.56
C LEU A 21 5.86 1.45 22.01
N ILE A 22 6.43 0.88 23.08
CA ILE A 22 6.00 -0.42 23.62
C ILE A 22 4.56 -0.36 24.12
N THR A 23 4.20 0.68 24.88
CA THR A 23 2.83 0.88 25.37
C THR A 23 1.85 1.08 24.21
N LEU A 24 2.25 1.83 23.18
CA LEU A 24 1.45 2.01 21.97
C LEU A 24 1.24 0.68 21.24
N VAL A 25 2.30 -0.10 21.04
CA VAL A 25 2.23 -1.43 20.41
C VAL A 25 1.36 -2.36 21.25
N ALA A 26 1.50 -2.37 22.58
CA ALA A 26 0.66 -3.19 23.47
C ALA A 26 -0.83 -2.78 23.37
N ALA A 27 -1.12 -1.48 23.37
CA ALA A 27 -2.49 -0.98 23.20
C ALA A 27 -3.08 -1.36 21.83
N LEU A 28 -2.27 -1.31 20.77
CA LEU A 28 -2.66 -1.75 19.42
C LEU A 28 -2.96 -3.25 19.38
N VAL A 29 -2.13 -4.08 20.02
CA VAL A 29 -2.34 -5.54 20.10
C VAL A 29 -3.62 -5.87 20.86
N VAL A 30 -3.88 -5.22 22.00
CA VAL A 30 -5.13 -5.41 22.77
C VAL A 30 -6.34 -4.98 21.95
N SER A 31 -6.28 -3.81 21.29
CA SER A 31 -7.34 -3.32 20.42
C SER A 31 -7.64 -4.29 19.27
N ALA A 32 -6.59 -4.79 18.60
CA ALA A 32 -6.72 -5.78 17.53
C ALA A 32 -7.32 -7.10 18.03
N ALA A 33 -6.90 -7.61 19.19
CA ALA A 33 -7.44 -8.83 19.77
C ALA A 33 -8.94 -8.70 20.07
N VAL A 34 -9.36 -7.56 20.63
CA VAL A 34 -10.78 -7.28 20.88
C VAL A 34 -11.56 -7.24 19.56
N ALA A 35 -11.07 -6.51 18.56
CA ALA A 35 -11.70 -6.45 17.24
C ALA A 35 -11.83 -7.85 16.60
N ILE A 36 -10.79 -8.67 16.65
CA ILE A 36 -10.81 -10.06 16.15
C ILE A 36 -11.87 -10.90 16.86
N VAL A 37 -12.00 -10.79 18.18
CA VAL A 37 -13.05 -11.51 18.94
C VAL A 37 -14.46 -11.09 18.48
N PHE A 38 -14.68 -9.79 18.22
CA PHE A 38 -15.95 -9.32 17.66
C PHE A 38 -16.19 -9.89 16.26
N VAL A 39 -15.17 -9.91 15.41
CA VAL A 39 -15.23 -10.48 14.05
C VAL A 39 -15.59 -11.97 14.09
N ILE A 40 -14.93 -12.74 14.96
CA ILE A 40 -15.19 -14.19 15.10
C ILE A 40 -16.60 -14.46 15.62
N ARG A 41 -17.13 -13.61 16.52
CA ARG A 41 -18.50 -13.77 17.04
C ARG A 41 -19.57 -13.44 16.00
N GLY A 42 -19.24 -12.68 14.95
CA GLY A 42 -20.14 -12.42 13.81
C GLY A 42 -21.42 -11.63 14.13
N HIS A 43 -21.61 -11.17 15.38
CA HIS A 43 -22.78 -10.38 15.79
C HIS A 43 -22.55 -8.90 15.48
N PHE A 44 -22.65 -8.54 14.20
CA PHE A 44 -22.70 -7.15 13.78
C PHE A 44 -24.12 -6.79 13.40
N GLY A 45 -24.65 -5.71 13.96
CA GLY A 45 -25.81 -5.07 13.37
C GLY A 45 -25.41 -4.41 12.04
N HIS A 46 -26.43 -4.05 11.25
CA HIS A 46 -26.24 -3.52 9.91
C HIS A 46 -25.44 -2.22 9.89
N THR A 47 -25.59 -1.39 10.92
CA THR A 47 -24.90 -0.11 11.06
C THR A 47 -23.48 -0.29 11.58
N GLU A 48 -23.26 -1.19 12.53
CA GLU A 48 -21.93 -1.48 13.07
C GLU A 48 -20.99 -2.00 11.97
N ALA A 49 -21.49 -2.88 11.10
CA ALA A 49 -20.73 -3.37 9.95
C ALA A 49 -20.35 -2.22 8.99
N LYS A 50 -21.27 -1.29 8.70
CA LYS A 50 -21.00 -0.13 7.84
C LYS A 50 -19.95 0.80 8.44
N VAL A 51 -20.03 1.06 9.74
CA VAL A 51 -19.06 1.90 10.47
C VAL A 51 -17.66 1.27 10.53
N LEU A 52 -17.59 -0.04 10.78
CA LEU A 52 -16.32 -0.78 10.73
C LEU A 52 -15.73 -0.77 9.31
N GLY A 53 -16.57 -0.96 8.30
CA GLY A 53 -16.17 -0.88 6.89
C GLY A 53 -15.56 0.47 6.54
N THR A 54 -16.24 1.59 6.85
CA THR A 54 -15.70 2.93 6.55
C THR A 54 -14.42 3.22 7.30
N THR A 55 -14.33 2.81 8.57
CA THR A 55 -13.10 2.96 9.35
C THR A 55 -11.94 2.20 8.71
N GLY A 56 -12.19 0.97 8.23
CA GLY A 56 -11.22 0.18 7.48
C GLY A 56 -10.78 0.85 6.19
N VAL A 57 -11.71 1.42 5.43
CA VAL A 57 -11.40 2.17 4.19
C VAL A 57 -10.54 3.40 4.47
N VAL A 58 -10.87 4.18 5.51
CA VAL A 58 -10.10 5.36 5.91
C VAL A 58 -8.69 4.97 6.37
N ALA A 59 -8.56 3.91 7.16
CA ALA A 59 -7.26 3.39 7.58
C ALA A 59 -6.42 2.93 6.38
N GLY A 60 -7.04 2.19 5.45
CA GLY A 60 -6.41 1.74 4.21
C GLY A 60 -5.94 2.91 3.33
N PHE A 61 -6.79 3.92 3.14
CA PHE A 61 -6.46 5.13 2.38
C PHE A 61 -5.22 5.84 2.94
N GLY A 62 -5.07 5.93 4.26
CA GLY A 62 -3.88 6.50 4.90
C GLY A 62 -2.60 5.73 4.54
N ILE A 63 -2.65 4.39 4.60
CA ILE A 63 -1.51 3.52 4.26
C ILE A 63 -1.16 3.66 2.77
N PHE A 64 -2.16 3.70 1.88
CA PHE A 64 -1.93 3.79 0.44
C PHE A 64 -1.47 5.18 -0.03
N THR A 65 -1.89 6.25 0.63
CA THR A 65 -1.52 7.61 0.23
C THR A 65 -0.12 8.00 0.69
N PHE A 66 0.38 7.38 1.76
CA PHE A 66 1.63 7.76 2.43
C PHE A 66 2.87 7.77 1.50
N PRO A 67 3.17 6.72 0.71
CA PRO A 67 4.33 6.72 -0.18
C PRO A 67 4.24 7.80 -1.27
N CYS A 68 3.06 7.98 -1.86
CA CYS A 68 2.82 9.00 -2.88
C CYS A 68 2.99 10.43 -2.32
N MET A 69 2.49 10.68 -1.12
CA MET A 69 2.60 11.99 -0.46
C MET A 69 4.07 12.37 -0.20
N LEU A 70 4.88 11.42 0.27
CA LEU A 70 6.32 11.63 0.49
C LEU A 70 7.11 11.96 -0.79
N HIS A 71 6.68 11.44 -1.95
CA HIS A 71 7.28 11.79 -3.24
C HIS A 71 6.84 13.17 -3.74
N TYR A 72 5.57 13.52 -3.52
CA TYR A 72 5.01 14.84 -3.83
C TYR A 72 5.72 15.96 -3.06
N GLU A 73 5.92 15.81 -1.74
CA GLU A 73 6.62 16.79 -0.89
C GLU A 73 8.09 17.00 -1.30
N ARG A 74 8.71 15.99 -1.93
CA ARG A 74 10.09 16.05 -2.41
C ARG A 74 10.23 16.62 -3.82
N GLY A 75 9.13 17.03 -4.46
CA GLY A 75 9.10 17.62 -5.80
C GLY A 75 9.57 16.68 -6.91
N ARG A 76 9.54 15.36 -6.69
CA ARG A 76 9.99 14.34 -7.67
C ARG A 76 8.83 13.43 -8.05
N PHE A 77 8.69 13.16 -9.35
CA PHE A 77 7.59 12.33 -9.89
C PHE A 77 6.20 12.85 -9.47
N THR A 78 6.01 14.17 -9.55
CA THR A 78 4.79 14.86 -9.10
C THR A 78 3.54 14.40 -9.83
N ALA A 79 3.61 14.15 -11.13
CA ALA A 79 2.49 13.63 -11.92
C ALA A 79 2.04 12.23 -11.46
N LEU A 80 3.00 11.32 -11.23
CA LEU A 80 2.71 9.97 -10.76
C LEU A 80 2.17 9.97 -9.33
N SER A 81 2.73 10.81 -8.48
CA SER A 81 2.29 10.97 -7.08
C SER A 81 0.87 11.55 -7.02
N ALA A 82 0.57 12.56 -7.84
CA ALA A 82 -0.77 13.13 -7.94
C ALA A 82 -1.79 12.10 -8.45
N PHE A 83 -1.43 11.30 -9.45
CA PHE A 83 -2.28 10.22 -9.95
C PHE A 83 -2.52 9.14 -8.88
N GLY A 84 -1.49 8.75 -8.12
CA GLY A 84 -1.62 7.79 -7.02
C GLY A 84 -2.52 8.28 -5.89
N ILE A 85 -2.40 9.57 -5.52
CA ILE A 85 -3.27 10.19 -4.52
C ILE A 85 -4.72 10.26 -5.04
N ALA A 86 -4.91 10.72 -6.28
CA ALA A 86 -6.23 10.86 -6.88
C ALA A 86 -6.95 9.51 -7.01
N SER A 87 -6.26 8.47 -7.48
CA SER A 87 -6.80 7.12 -7.60
C SER A 87 -7.12 6.49 -6.23
N SER A 88 -6.26 6.69 -5.23
CA SER A 88 -6.52 6.22 -3.85
C SER A 88 -7.73 6.93 -3.23
N LEU A 89 -7.88 8.23 -3.49
CA LEU A 89 -9.01 9.01 -3.00
C LEU A 89 -10.31 8.57 -3.68
N LEU A 90 -10.27 8.38 -5.00
CA LEU A 90 -11.39 7.87 -5.76
C LEU A 90 -11.83 6.49 -5.26
N LEU A 91 -10.87 5.58 -4.99
CA LEU A 91 -11.15 4.27 -4.42
C LEU A 91 -11.84 4.38 -3.06
N ALA A 92 -11.33 5.24 -2.17
CA ALA A 92 -11.91 5.43 -0.85
C ALA A 92 -13.36 5.96 -0.94
N CYS A 93 -13.61 6.94 -1.80
CA CYS A 93 -14.95 7.45 -2.05
C CYS A 93 -15.89 6.36 -2.59
N LEU A 94 -15.45 5.57 -3.57
CA LEU A 94 -16.25 4.50 -4.15
C LEU A 94 -16.55 3.39 -3.12
N LEU A 95 -15.58 3.00 -2.29
CA LEU A 95 -15.80 2.00 -1.24
C LEU A 95 -16.75 2.50 -0.15
N ILE A 96 -16.62 3.76 0.29
CA ILE A 96 -17.55 4.36 1.24
C ILE A 96 -18.95 4.44 0.64
N ALA A 97 -19.07 4.88 -0.62
CA ALA A 97 -20.35 4.90 -1.33
C ALA A 97 -20.94 3.49 -1.42
N GLY A 98 -20.14 2.48 -1.78
CA GLY A 98 -20.55 1.08 -1.77
C GLY A 98 -21.09 0.67 -0.40
N ILE A 99 -20.33 0.87 0.68
CA ILE A 99 -20.74 0.46 2.03
C ILE A 99 -22.10 1.05 2.45
N TRP A 100 -22.37 2.32 2.12
CA TRP A 100 -23.59 3.00 2.56
C TRP A 100 -24.77 2.85 1.60
N VAL A 101 -24.52 2.75 0.30
CA VAL A 101 -25.55 2.74 -0.76
C VAL A 101 -25.96 1.30 -1.15
N ASN A 102 -25.19 0.28 -0.76
CA ASN A 102 -25.38 -1.13 -1.17
C ASN A 102 -26.66 -1.83 -0.66
N ASP A 103 -27.59 -1.15 -0.01
CA ASP A 103 -28.91 -1.73 0.29
C ASP A 103 -29.78 -1.87 -1.00
N GLY A 104 -29.26 -1.49 -2.18
CA GLY A 104 -29.94 -1.67 -3.48
C GLY A 104 -29.06 -1.65 -4.74
N VAL A 105 -27.73 -1.75 -4.62
CA VAL A 105 -26.79 -1.69 -5.78
C VAL A 105 -26.23 -3.08 -6.08
N SER A 106 -27.00 -3.91 -6.77
CA SER A 106 -26.53 -5.17 -7.38
C SER A 106 -25.93 -4.93 -8.78
N ASN A 107 -25.28 -3.79 -9.00
CA ASN A 107 -24.73 -3.46 -10.31
C ASN A 107 -23.28 -3.95 -10.42
N ASP A 108 -23.08 -5.07 -11.10
CA ASP A 108 -21.77 -5.70 -11.31
C ASP A 108 -20.74 -4.70 -11.89
N GLN A 109 -21.19 -3.75 -12.71
CA GLN A 109 -20.34 -2.73 -13.31
C GLN A 109 -19.74 -1.75 -12.28
N PHE A 110 -20.47 -1.47 -11.19
CA PHE A 110 -19.97 -0.63 -10.10
C PHE A 110 -18.79 -1.33 -9.42
N TRP A 111 -18.95 -2.60 -9.06
CA TRP A 111 -17.90 -3.37 -8.39
C TRP A 111 -16.71 -3.66 -9.32
N GLN A 112 -16.93 -3.89 -10.62
CA GLN A 112 -15.86 -3.95 -11.63
C GLN A 112 -15.04 -2.64 -11.68
N THR A 113 -15.71 -1.49 -11.59
CA THR A 113 -15.06 -0.18 -11.54
C THR A 113 -14.25 -0.03 -10.25
N VAL A 114 -14.83 -0.38 -9.09
CA VAL A 114 -14.15 -0.37 -7.79
C VAL A 114 -12.86 -1.20 -7.83
N VAL A 115 -12.93 -2.43 -8.35
CA VAL A 115 -11.77 -3.33 -8.45
C VAL A 115 -10.72 -2.77 -9.41
N SER A 116 -11.14 -2.21 -10.55
CA SER A 116 -10.21 -1.59 -11.51
C SER A 116 -9.45 -0.41 -10.90
N VAL A 117 -10.16 0.48 -10.19
CA VAL A 117 -9.55 1.61 -9.48
C VAL A 117 -8.65 1.13 -8.34
N ALA A 118 -9.03 0.04 -7.65
CA ALA A 118 -8.21 -0.57 -6.61
C ALA A 118 -6.87 -1.08 -7.16
N ILE A 119 -6.89 -1.80 -8.28
CA ILE A 119 -5.69 -2.30 -8.96
C ILE A 119 -4.79 -1.12 -9.36
N ALA A 120 -5.36 -0.04 -9.92
CA ALA A 120 -4.61 1.14 -10.31
C ALA A 120 -3.96 1.85 -9.10
N ALA A 121 -4.71 2.00 -8.00
CA ALA A 121 -4.21 2.63 -6.77
C ALA A 121 -3.07 1.80 -6.14
N VAL A 122 -3.26 0.48 -6.02
CA VAL A 122 -2.24 -0.44 -5.49
C VAL A 122 -0.99 -0.44 -6.36
N GLY A 123 -1.14 -0.55 -7.69
CA GLY A 123 -0.02 -0.55 -8.63
C GLY A 123 0.78 0.75 -8.56
N THR A 124 0.10 1.90 -8.56
CA THR A 124 0.77 3.21 -8.47
C THR A 124 1.51 3.37 -7.14
N ASN A 125 0.91 2.91 -6.04
CA ASN A 125 1.55 2.97 -4.73
C ASN A 125 2.75 2.01 -4.62
N HIS A 126 2.66 0.81 -5.21
CA HIS A 126 3.76 -0.15 -5.27
C HIS A 126 4.97 0.45 -6.01
N ILE A 127 4.72 1.11 -7.14
CA ILE A 127 5.73 1.84 -7.91
C ILE A 127 6.34 2.97 -7.07
N ALA A 128 5.51 3.76 -6.36
CA ALA A 128 5.99 4.85 -5.51
C ALA A 128 6.92 4.33 -4.40
N VAL A 129 6.57 3.22 -3.74
CA VAL A 129 7.44 2.60 -2.72
C VAL A 129 8.78 2.18 -3.31
N MET A 130 8.78 1.57 -4.49
CA MET A 130 10.02 1.16 -5.16
C MET A 130 10.94 2.33 -5.51
N LEU A 131 10.39 3.50 -5.87
CA LEU A 131 11.15 4.69 -6.22
C LEU A 131 11.92 5.32 -5.04
N PHE A 132 11.71 4.85 -3.80
CA PHE A 132 12.59 5.20 -2.68
C PHE A 132 13.97 4.54 -2.75
N ALA A 133 14.15 3.46 -3.52
CA ALA A 133 15.43 2.78 -3.68
C ALA A 133 16.42 3.66 -4.46
N LYS A 134 17.20 4.48 -3.73
CA LYS A 134 18.26 5.30 -4.30
C LYS A 134 19.54 4.48 -4.47
N SER A 135 19.90 4.15 -5.71
CA SER A 135 21.25 3.69 -6.03
C SER A 135 21.72 4.25 -7.38
N PRO A 136 22.93 4.81 -7.48
CA PRO A 136 23.50 5.27 -8.74
C PRO A 136 23.89 4.12 -9.69
N HIS A 137 23.83 2.87 -9.22
CA HIS A 137 24.34 1.72 -9.95
C HIS A 137 23.37 1.23 -11.04
N ARG A 138 23.90 1.00 -12.25
CA ARG A 138 23.11 0.65 -13.45
C ARG A 138 22.28 -0.63 -13.27
N LEU A 139 22.80 -1.63 -12.54
CA LEU A 139 22.08 -2.89 -12.27
C LEU A 139 20.87 -2.71 -11.35
N VAL A 140 20.96 -1.85 -10.33
CA VAL A 140 19.82 -1.55 -9.44
C VAL A 140 18.73 -0.84 -10.22
N ARG A 141 19.12 0.09 -11.11
CA ARG A 141 18.18 0.80 -11.96
C ARG A 141 17.53 -0.11 -13.01
N LEU A 142 18.27 -1.07 -13.59
CA LEU A 142 17.73 -2.04 -14.54
C LEU A 142 16.70 -2.97 -13.87
N THR A 143 17.06 -3.53 -12.70
CA THR A 143 16.15 -4.40 -11.91
C THR A 143 14.91 -3.65 -11.43
N LEU A 144 15.07 -2.37 -11.05
CA LEU A 144 13.97 -1.48 -10.74
C LEU A 144 13.03 -1.30 -11.94
N TYR A 145 13.55 -0.88 -13.10
CA TYR A 145 12.71 -0.69 -14.30
C TYR A 145 12.04 -1.98 -14.77
N ALA A 146 12.73 -3.12 -14.71
CA ALA A 146 12.14 -4.42 -15.04
C ALA A 146 10.95 -4.75 -14.13
N THR A 147 11.08 -4.51 -12.83
CA THR A 147 9.98 -4.77 -11.88
C THR A 147 8.83 -3.79 -12.10
N LEU A 148 9.12 -2.51 -12.35
CA LEU A 148 8.09 -1.51 -12.69
C LEU A 148 7.28 -1.89 -13.93
N THR A 149 7.95 -2.36 -14.98
CA THR A 149 7.26 -2.82 -16.20
C THR A 149 6.40 -4.05 -15.93
N LEU A 150 6.89 -4.96 -15.09
CA LEU A 150 6.17 -6.18 -14.75
C LEU A 150 4.92 -5.90 -13.91
N THR A 151 5.02 -5.05 -12.88
CA THR A 151 3.87 -4.61 -12.08
C THR A 151 2.82 -3.94 -12.98
N SER A 152 3.26 -3.13 -13.95
CA SER A 152 2.35 -2.45 -14.89
C SER A 152 1.63 -3.44 -15.82
N ILE A 153 2.34 -4.44 -16.33
CA ILE A 153 1.76 -5.52 -17.16
C ILE A 153 0.76 -6.33 -16.34
N LEU A 154 1.10 -6.70 -15.11
CA LEU A 154 0.21 -7.43 -14.21
C LEU A 154 -1.07 -6.62 -13.92
N ALA A 155 -0.93 -5.33 -13.60
CA ALA A 155 -2.08 -4.45 -13.36
C ALA A 155 -3.02 -4.36 -14.58
N LEU A 156 -2.47 -4.16 -15.79
CA LEU A 156 -3.27 -4.15 -17.02
C LEU A 156 -3.97 -5.49 -17.28
N THR A 157 -3.27 -6.60 -17.03
CA THR A 157 -3.82 -7.95 -17.19
C THR A 157 -4.99 -8.18 -16.23
N LEU A 158 -4.86 -7.76 -14.97
CA LEU A 158 -5.92 -7.88 -13.98
C LEU A 158 -7.11 -6.97 -14.30
N ILE A 159 -6.89 -5.73 -14.75
CA ILE A 159 -7.98 -4.86 -15.20
C ILE A 159 -8.70 -5.50 -16.40
N GLY A 160 -7.96 -6.03 -17.38
CA GLY A 160 -8.54 -6.77 -18.49
C GLY A 160 -9.37 -7.98 -18.03
N ALA A 161 -8.92 -8.69 -17.00
CA ALA A 161 -9.64 -9.83 -16.41
C ALA A 161 -11.00 -9.43 -15.83
N VAL A 162 -11.05 -8.28 -15.15
CA VAL A 162 -12.26 -7.78 -14.49
C VAL A 162 -13.38 -7.49 -15.50
N TRP A 163 -13.03 -7.08 -16.72
CA TRP A 163 -14.00 -6.74 -17.76
C TRP A 163 -14.22 -7.86 -18.78
N GLY A 164 -13.22 -8.71 -18.99
CA GLY A 164 -13.27 -9.78 -19.99
C GLY A 164 -13.65 -11.15 -19.43
N GLU A 165 -13.73 -11.30 -18.10
CA GLU A 165 -14.02 -12.55 -17.37
C GLU A 165 -13.42 -13.81 -18.04
N PRO A 166 -12.09 -13.85 -18.26
CA PRO A 166 -11.46 -14.93 -19.00
C PRO A 166 -11.52 -16.26 -18.23
N ASP A 167 -12.32 -17.20 -18.71
CA ASP A 167 -12.55 -18.52 -18.08
C ASP A 167 -11.52 -19.60 -18.51
N SER A 168 -10.26 -19.21 -18.73
CA SER A 168 -9.23 -20.16 -19.16
C SER A 168 -8.22 -20.44 -18.06
N ASP A 169 -7.99 -21.72 -17.77
CA ASP A 169 -6.92 -22.20 -16.89
C ASP A 169 -5.55 -21.60 -17.26
N GLY A 170 -5.32 -21.38 -18.56
CA GLY A 170 -4.10 -20.73 -19.08
C GLY A 170 -3.94 -19.29 -18.59
N PHE A 171 -5.04 -18.54 -18.49
CA PHE A 171 -5.03 -17.16 -17.98
C PHE A 171 -4.68 -17.10 -16.49
N LEU A 172 -5.28 -17.96 -15.66
CA LEU A 172 -4.96 -18.03 -14.24
C LEU A 172 -3.48 -18.39 -14.01
N ARG A 173 -2.95 -19.35 -14.77
CA ARG A 173 -1.52 -19.70 -14.73
C ARG A 173 -0.63 -18.53 -15.15
N PHE A 174 -1.02 -17.79 -16.19
CA PHE A 174 -0.28 -16.62 -16.66
C PHE A 174 -0.23 -15.52 -15.58
N VAL A 175 -1.37 -15.18 -14.97
CA VAL A 175 -1.44 -14.22 -13.85
C VAL A 175 -0.62 -14.69 -12.66
N ALA A 176 -0.67 -15.98 -12.32
CA ALA A 176 0.12 -16.55 -11.23
C ALA A 176 1.63 -16.41 -11.49
N VAL A 177 2.10 -16.72 -12.71
CA VAL A 177 3.51 -16.56 -13.11
C VAL A 177 3.95 -15.09 -13.03
N LEU A 178 3.14 -14.17 -13.56
CA LEU A 178 3.44 -12.73 -13.46
C LEU A 178 3.53 -12.26 -12.00
N SER A 179 2.62 -12.74 -11.14
CA SER A 179 2.60 -12.40 -9.71
C SER A 179 3.84 -12.91 -8.98
N ILE A 180 4.28 -14.15 -9.29
CA ILE A 180 5.52 -14.72 -8.72
C ILE A 180 6.74 -13.92 -9.17
N LEU A 181 6.80 -13.55 -10.45
CA LEU A 181 7.92 -12.79 -10.99
C LEU A 181 7.97 -11.36 -10.41
N ASP A 182 6.81 -10.74 -10.17
CA ASP A 182 6.70 -9.43 -9.52
C ASP A 182 7.17 -9.46 -8.06
N ALA A 183 6.76 -10.49 -7.32
CA ALA A 183 7.27 -10.75 -5.97
C ALA A 183 8.79 -10.94 -5.96
N LEU A 184 9.34 -11.70 -6.91
CA LEU A 184 10.78 -11.93 -7.04
C LEU A 184 11.52 -10.63 -7.37
N GLY A 185 11.01 -9.81 -8.29
CA GLY A 185 11.58 -8.51 -8.63
C GLY A 185 11.63 -7.57 -7.42
N THR A 186 10.55 -7.53 -6.65
CA THR A 186 10.41 -6.71 -5.44
C THR A 186 11.42 -7.09 -4.36
N LEU A 187 11.70 -8.37 -4.19
CA LEU A 187 12.74 -8.85 -3.28
C LEU A 187 14.16 -8.63 -3.82
N SER A 188 14.34 -8.67 -5.14
CA SER A 188 15.65 -8.53 -5.77
C SER A 188 16.22 -7.11 -5.66
N VAL A 189 15.37 -6.08 -5.79
CA VAL A 189 15.80 -4.66 -5.69
C VAL A 189 16.57 -4.33 -4.40
N PRO A 190 16.06 -4.62 -3.18
CA PRO A 190 16.80 -4.34 -1.95
C PRO A 190 18.05 -5.21 -1.78
N ILE A 191 18.03 -6.47 -2.25
CA ILE A 191 19.19 -7.37 -2.18
C ILE A 191 20.33 -6.86 -3.06
N VAL A 192 20.06 -6.56 -4.34
CA VAL A 192 21.06 -6.01 -5.27
C VAL A 192 21.55 -4.66 -4.77
N SER A 193 20.66 -3.81 -4.24
CA SER A 193 21.05 -2.53 -3.64
C SER A 193 22.01 -2.69 -2.45
N ARG A 194 21.82 -3.73 -1.61
CA ARG A 194 22.74 -4.03 -0.50
C ARG A 194 24.06 -4.62 -0.99
N LEU A 195 24.03 -5.57 -1.92
CA LEU A 195 25.25 -6.21 -2.45
C LEU A 195 26.16 -5.20 -3.12
N VAL A 196 25.59 -4.30 -3.94
CA VAL A 196 26.35 -3.23 -4.59
C VAL A 196 26.79 -2.16 -3.57
N GLY A 197 25.99 -1.88 -2.54
CA GLY A 197 26.37 -0.97 -1.47
C GLY A 197 27.54 -1.46 -0.61
N LEU A 198 27.79 -2.77 -0.56
CA LEU A 198 28.93 -3.39 0.15
C LEU A 198 30.21 -3.42 -0.69
N SER A 199 30.13 -3.19 -2.01
CA SER A 199 31.30 -3.20 -2.90
C SER A 199 31.93 -1.82 -3.13
N ASN A 200 31.46 -0.78 -2.42
CA ASN A 200 31.97 0.59 -2.40
C ASN A 200 32.45 0.94 -0.98
#